data_AF-A0A847FRX5-F1
#
_entry.id   AF-A0A847FRX5-F1
#
_cell.length_a   1.000
_cell.length_b   1.000
_cell.length_c   1.000
_cell.angle_alpha   90.00
_cell.angle_beta   90.00
_cell.angle_gamma   90.00
#
_symmetry.space_group_name_H-M   'P 1'
#
loop_
_entity.id
_entity.type
_entity.pdbx_description
1 polymer ?
#
loop_
_entity_poly.entity_id
_entity_poly.type
_entity_poly.pdbx_seq_one_letter_code
_entity_poly.pdbx_strand_id
1 'polypeptide(L)'
;MEAPTAEPETEAAGDVAPTLRLPDLEGQTVVAVTGNDYTPLNFVDPLTGEAVGWEYDAVDEICRRLNCEVDWQVTSWDTMIAAVQDGQFDVGMDG
;
A
#
# COMPACT_ATOMS: atom_id res chain seq x y z
N MET A 1 25.53 -21.20 -43.84
CA MET A 1 24.86 -19.89 -43.88
C MET A 1 23.86 -19.92 -42.75
N GLU A 2 24.32 -19.62 -41.54
CA GLU A 2 23.45 -19.52 -40.36
C GLU A 2 22.61 -18.25 -40.50
N ALA A 3 21.29 -18.41 -40.42
CA ALA A 3 20.37 -17.30 -40.41
C ALA A 3 20.54 -16.53 -39.08
N PRO A 4 20.53 -15.19 -39.08
CA PRO A 4 20.61 -14.43 -37.84
C PRO A 4 19.29 -14.60 -37.08
N THR A 5 19.36 -15.13 -35.86
CA THR A 5 18.26 -15.12 -34.90
C THR A 5 18.07 -13.68 -34.43
N ALA A 6 16.94 -13.06 -34.78
CA ALA A 6 16.55 -11.76 -34.23
C ALA A 6 16.23 -11.92 -32.73
N GLU A 7 16.88 -11.12 -31.90
CA GLU A 7 16.52 -10.92 -30.50
C GLU A 7 15.12 -10.27 -30.42
N PRO A 8 14.30 -10.57 -29.38
CA PRO A 8 13.02 -9.91 -29.24
C PRO A 8 13.27 -8.45 -28.91
N GLU A 9 12.82 -7.55 -29.79
CA GLU A 9 12.76 -6.12 -29.51
C GLU A 9 11.93 -5.91 -28.23
N THR A 10 12.53 -5.23 -27.26
CA THR A 10 11.82 -4.74 -26.08
C THR A 10 10.69 -3.86 -26.57
N GLU A 11 9.45 -4.34 -26.42
CA GLU A 11 8.25 -3.58 -26.69
C GLU A 11 8.28 -2.35 -25.76
N ALA A 12 8.57 -1.19 -26.34
CA ALA A 12 8.54 0.07 -25.61
C ALA A 12 7.15 0.22 -25.01
N ALA A 13 7.08 0.31 -23.68
CA ALA A 13 5.87 0.67 -22.98
C ALA A 13 5.30 1.94 -23.64
N GLY A 14 4.16 1.81 -24.30
CA GLY A 14 3.48 2.94 -24.93
C GLY A 14 3.24 4.06 -23.92
N ASP A 15 3.15 5.30 -24.42
CA ASP A 15 2.96 6.50 -23.61
C ASP A 15 1.74 6.36 -22.68
N VAL A 16 2.01 6.02 -21.42
CA VAL A 16 1.00 5.90 -20.38
C VAL A 16 0.43 7.29 -20.17
N ALA A 17 -0.88 7.44 -20.42
CA ALA A 17 -1.58 8.71 -20.21
C ALA A 17 -1.21 9.30 -18.85
N PRO A 18 -1.00 10.62 -18.70
CA PRO A 18 -0.53 11.21 -17.45
C PRO A 18 -1.38 10.84 -16.22
N THR A 19 -2.67 10.59 -16.38
CA THR A 19 -3.60 10.12 -15.33
C THR A 19 -3.34 8.69 -14.84
N LEU A 20 -2.61 7.90 -15.62
CA LEU A 20 -2.22 6.52 -15.30
C LEU A 20 -0.78 6.46 -14.75
N ARG A 21 -0.09 7.60 -14.64
CA ARG A 21 1.23 7.69 -13.98
C ARG A 21 1.00 7.91 -12.49
N LEU A 22 1.56 7.03 -11.68
CA LEU A 22 1.52 7.17 -10.22
C LEU A 22 2.53 8.24 -9.78
N PRO A 23 2.20 9.06 -8.76
CA PRO A 23 3.17 9.96 -8.17
C PRO A 23 4.24 9.19 -7.39
N ASP A 24 5.39 9.83 -7.18
CA ASP A 24 6.48 9.36 -6.33
C ASP A 24 6.47 10.18 -5.04
N LEU A 25 6.49 9.51 -3.88
CA LEU A 25 6.49 10.10 -2.54
C LEU A 25 7.89 10.18 -1.94
N GLU A 26 8.94 9.90 -2.71
CA GLU A 26 10.35 10.13 -2.36
C GLU A 26 10.81 9.46 -1.06
N GLY A 27 10.21 8.31 -0.70
CA GLY A 27 10.49 7.59 0.54
C GLY A 27 9.81 8.19 1.77
N GLN A 28 8.78 9.04 1.61
CA GLN A 28 8.03 9.59 2.74
C GLN A 28 7.43 8.48 3.60
N THR A 29 7.48 8.65 4.92
CA THR A 29 6.72 7.81 5.84
C THR A 29 5.25 8.23 5.85
N VAL A 30 4.35 7.29 5.60
CA VAL A 30 2.90 7.43 5.72
C VAL A 30 2.46 6.75 7.01
N VAL A 31 1.88 7.50 7.93
CA VAL A 31 1.35 6.97 9.19
C VAL A 31 -0.07 6.45 8.93
N ALA A 32 -0.18 5.13 8.77
CA ALA A 32 -1.44 4.44 8.54
C ALA A 32 -2.01 3.91 9.86
N VAL A 33 -3.34 3.89 9.99
CA VAL A 33 -4.02 3.41 11.19
C VAL A 33 -5.14 2.42 10.85
N THR A 34 -5.30 1.39 11.68
CA THR A 34 -6.36 0.36 11.56
C THR A 34 -6.84 -0.11 12.94
N GLY A 35 -7.88 -0.96 12.98
CA GLY A 35 -8.51 -1.49 14.19
C GLY A 35 -7.99 -2.85 14.66
N ASN A 36 -7.68 -3.75 13.72
CA ASN A 36 -7.42 -5.19 13.95
C ASN A 36 -8.61 -6.01 14.46
N ASP A 37 -9.81 -5.62 14.07
CA ASP A 37 -11.06 -6.18 14.60
C ASP A 37 -11.87 -7.02 13.59
N TYR A 38 -11.41 -7.11 12.32
CA TYR A 38 -12.18 -7.67 11.20
C TYR A 38 -11.40 -8.64 10.32
N THR A 39 -11.54 -9.94 10.55
CA THR A 39 -11.03 -10.97 9.61
C THR A 39 -11.90 -11.04 8.34
N PRO A 40 -11.32 -11.08 7.12
CA PRO A 40 -9.89 -11.18 6.78
C PRO A 40 -9.21 -9.83 6.42
N LEU A 41 -9.84 -8.70 6.74
CA LEU A 41 -9.44 -7.36 6.30
C LEU A 41 -8.29 -6.80 7.15
N ASN A 42 -8.48 -6.72 8.46
CA ASN A 42 -7.49 -6.30 9.45
C ASN A 42 -7.72 -7.12 10.74
N PHE A 43 -6.74 -7.90 11.18
CA PHE A 43 -6.87 -8.72 12.39
C PHE A 43 -5.51 -9.16 12.92
N VAL A 44 -5.47 -9.64 14.16
CA VAL A 44 -4.28 -10.29 14.71
C VAL A 44 -4.34 -11.79 14.42
N ASP A 45 -3.33 -12.34 13.74
CA ASP A 45 -3.20 -13.79 13.54
C ASP A 45 -3.05 -14.47 14.91
N PRO A 46 -3.95 -15.39 15.30
CA PRO A 46 -3.88 -16.04 16.61
C PRO A 46 -2.66 -16.97 16.79
N LEU A 47 -1.99 -17.37 15.72
CA LEU A 47 -0.81 -18.23 15.74
C LEU A 47 0.49 -17.44 15.90
N THR A 48 0.62 -16.32 15.19
CA THR A 48 1.86 -15.52 15.18
C THR A 48 1.79 -14.31 16.12
N GLY A 49 0.59 -13.81 16.40
CA GLY A 49 0.37 -12.56 17.13
C GLY A 49 0.63 -11.31 16.29
N GLU A 50 0.83 -11.46 14.98
CA GLU A 50 1.09 -10.36 14.07
C GLU A 50 -0.22 -9.75 13.56
N ALA A 51 -0.20 -8.44 13.35
CA ALA A 51 -1.29 -7.76 12.68
C ALA A 51 -1.20 -8.01 11.17
N VAL A 52 -2.26 -8.58 10.61
CA VAL A 52 -2.31 -9.08 9.23
C VAL A 52 -3.69 -8.84 8.63
N GLY A 53 -3.79 -8.97 7.31
CA GLY A 53 -5.04 -8.95 6.59
C GLY A 53 -4.90 -8.27 5.23
N TRP A 54 -5.97 -8.34 4.45
CA TRP A 54 -5.98 -7.78 3.09
C TRP A 54 -5.69 -6.28 3.06
N GLU A 55 -6.11 -5.53 4.08
CA GLU A 55 -5.91 -4.08 4.15
C GLU A 55 -4.45 -3.71 4.39
N TYR A 56 -3.74 -4.50 5.21
CA TYR A 56 -2.29 -4.39 5.36
C TYR A 56 -1.59 -4.61 4.02
N ASP A 57 -1.91 -5.72 3.35
CA ASP A 57 -1.35 -6.06 2.04
C ASP A 57 -1.63 -4.96 1.00
N ALA A 58 -2.85 -4.41 1.01
CA ALA A 58 -3.26 -3.39 0.07
C ALA A 58 -2.52 -2.05 0.27
N VAL A 59 -2.40 -1.58 1.51
CA VAL A 59 -1.73 -0.31 1.82
C VAL A 59 -0.21 -0.44 1.63
N ASP A 60 0.38 -1.56 2.02
CA ASP A 60 1.81 -1.83 1.79
C ASP A 60 2.13 -1.87 0.29
N GLU A 61 1.27 -2.51 -0.53
CA GLU A 61 1.41 -2.53 -1.99
C GLU A 61 1.21 -1.14 -2.61
N ILE A 62 0.28 -0.33 -2.09
CA ILE A 62 0.13 1.07 -2.50
C ILE A 62 1.43 1.83 -2.21
N CYS A 63 1.97 1.71 -1.00
CA CYS A 63 3.19 2.44 -0.66
C CYS A 63 4.40 1.99 -1.46
N ARG A 64 4.54 0.69 -1.72
CA ARG A 64 5.58 0.16 -2.61
C ARG A 64 5.51 0.76 -4.01
N ARG A 65 4.31 1.00 -4.56
CA ARG A 65 4.11 1.61 -5.88
C ARG A 65 4.35 3.12 -5.88
N LEU A 66 4.05 3.78 -4.76
CA LEU A 66 4.20 5.23 -4.58
C LEU A 66 5.57 5.62 -4.01
N ASN A 67 6.46 4.66 -3.72
CA ASN A 67 7.74 4.88 -3.05
C ASN A 67 7.55 5.60 -1.69
N CYS A 68 6.71 5.04 -0.82
CA CYS A 68 6.62 5.41 0.59
C CYS A 68 6.90 4.22 1.52
N GLU A 69 7.16 4.53 2.79
CA GLU A 69 7.22 3.57 3.88
C GLU A 69 5.95 3.69 4.73
N VAL A 70 5.35 2.59 5.15
CA VAL A 70 4.16 2.61 6.02
C VAL A 70 4.58 2.47 7.48
N ASP A 71 4.13 3.39 8.33
CA ASP A 71 4.17 3.26 9.79
C ASP A 71 2.76 2.93 10.29
N TRP A 72 2.57 1.69 10.74
CA TRP A 72 1.28 1.18 11.17
C TRP A 72 1.00 1.48 12.64
N GLN A 73 -0.19 2.05 12.87
CA GLN A 73 -0.74 2.33 14.19
C GLN A 73 -2.07 1.57 14.37
N VAL A 74 -2.44 1.31 15.61
CA VAL A 74 -3.68 0.60 15.94
C VAL A 74 -4.48 1.41 16.93
N THR A 75 -5.75 1.66 16.62
CA THR A 75 -6.67 2.36 17.52
C THR A 75 -8.12 1.96 17.25
N SER A 76 -9.03 2.28 18.17
CA SER A 76 -10.47 2.08 17.94
C SER A 76 -11.00 2.98 16.83
N TRP A 77 -12.01 2.49 16.10
CA TRP A 77 -12.72 3.22 15.04
C TRP A 77 -13.07 4.68 15.37
N ASP A 78 -13.73 4.90 16.52
CA ASP A 78 -14.13 6.25 16.94
C ASP A 78 -12.93 7.19 17.13
N THR A 79 -11.82 6.66 17.64
CA THR A 79 -10.59 7.44 17.83
C THR A 79 -9.90 7.69 16.48
N MET A 80 -9.93 6.69 15.60
CA MET A 80 -9.32 6.75 14.27
C MET A 80 -9.89 7.91 13.45
N ILE A 81 -11.21 8.05 13.40
CA ILE A 81 -11.89 9.11 12.63
C ILE A 81 -11.40 10.49 13.06
N ALA A 82 -11.37 10.76 14.37
CA ALA A 82 -10.91 12.04 14.89
C ALA A 82 -9.41 12.26 14.63
N ALA A 83 -8.59 11.24 14.82
CA ALA A 83 -7.14 11.33 14.66
C ALA A 83 -6.71 11.56 13.20
N VAL A 84 -7.38 10.93 12.23
CA VAL A 84 -7.17 11.21 10.80
C VAL A 84 -7.61 12.62 10.46
N GLN A 85 -8.78 13.06 10.96
CA GLN A 85 -9.26 14.43 10.74
C GLN A 85 -8.29 15.49 11.27
N ASP A 86 -7.69 15.24 12.43
CA ASP A 86 -6.72 16.13 13.08
C ASP A 86 -5.31 16.00 12.50
N GLY A 87 -5.10 15.15 11.50
CA GLY A 87 -3.82 14.93 10.83
C GLY A 87 -2.78 14.21 11.69
N GLN A 88 -3.21 13.47 12.70
CA GLN A 88 -2.33 12.61 13.50
C GLN A 88 -1.95 11.33 12.75
N PHE A 89 -2.84 10.88 11.87
CA PHE A 89 -2.62 9.78 10.93
C PHE A 89 -2.94 10.27 9.52
N ASP A 90 -2.18 9.81 8.53
CA ASP A 90 -2.33 10.21 7.14
C ASP A 90 -3.49 9.46 6.45
N VAL A 91 -3.71 8.21 6.84
CA VAL A 91 -4.74 7.34 6.27
C VAL A 91 -5.29 6.37 7.33
N GLY A 92 -6.61 6.22 7.36
CA GLY A 92 -7.28 5.15 8.09
C GLY A 92 -7.76 4.07 7.13
N MET A 93 -7.45 2.81 7.43
CA MET A 93 -7.89 1.64 6.66
C MET A 93 -8.56 0.64 7.60
N ASP A 94 -9.89 0.67 7.64
CA ASP A 94 -10.70 -0.16 8.53
C ASP A 94 -12.16 -0.23 8.00
N GLY A 95 -12.51 -1.26 7.23
CA GLY A 95 -13.89 -1.58 6.83
C GLY A 95 -14.17 -1.74 5.34
#